data_AF-A0A3S3PF77-F1
#
_entry.id   AF-A0A3S3PF77-F1
#
_cell.length_a   1.000
_cell.length_b   1.000
_cell.length_c   1.000
_cell.angle_alpha   90.00
_cell.angle_beta   90.00
_cell.angle_gamma   90.00
#
_symmetry.space_group_name_H-M   'P 1'
#
loop_
_entity.id
_entity.type
_entity.pdbx_description
1 polymer ?
#
loop_
_entity_poly.entity_id
_entity_poly.type
_entity_poly.pdbx_seq_one_letter_code
_entity_poly.pdbx_strand_id
1 'polypeptide(L)'
;MTSQEFDRNLQSLKVIYRNQGKTNNGFNVVQSFIKEHNSEEFDHLLRFHIPKGVYGEELIKRFEIDALIEWYNLLFIGVLAGYLDRDLDRDTISELQLVLNNPSIVNYYEERYPYLLTSFTLQFFSTDRKEFKIPEDNSAAIGAYHIFMTLNRILREDEDVVRFLGMLDYVWYEDDSQAGYTRLNGVLEVLGSSSVLKEVLSLNEKNEMAKGVWGFIKFVNVLSEFRSLLESIGNEPLLQSAMWMYHGYYFDRMNAEMNLFFDKAFKNLGLVLNDESLFLNVAEGVYQDQELPMLDEDDLSVIAKKATAKSLDDVMWMLNPNRFDAIKNYFKNRIYGPLRVIAISVEPKIQSEIERLSRSITKLAEEDSTLGVELDEDTGQIILRCINELHLSKTILRINHEFKVEINTGIPQVAYKEALTASVLHREIYKKQSGGRGKFADIQFEIGPADQSFLSEGKGGFQFVNRVVGGVVPEDFIPFIRKGFETSMNYGPMAGFPLENMKITLFGGSFHTVESDALSFELCAKNGFREAVYKAKPIILEPIMLIEILTPEQFFVDILVDLNRRRCMLQGMDKRNNLEVLTAYVPLNEMLDYLKTLHSISEYRASYTTQFSHYESVPQIIQKDILAKLKSNSRINN
;
A
#
# COMPACT_ATOMS: atom_id res chain seq x y z
N MET A 1 22.04 -21.73 13.19
CA MET A 1 22.56 -21.28 14.49
C MET A 1 21.89 -22.04 15.63
N THR A 2 22.57 -22.20 16.75
CA THR A 2 22.01 -22.80 17.97
C THR A 2 21.31 -21.74 18.84
N SER A 3 20.37 -22.15 19.71
CA SER A 3 19.72 -21.23 20.67
C SER A 3 20.73 -20.48 21.55
N GLN A 4 21.85 -21.12 21.93
CA GLN A 4 22.93 -20.47 22.68
C GLN A 4 23.65 -19.36 21.87
N GLU A 5 23.79 -19.51 20.56
CA GLU A 5 24.40 -18.49 19.70
C GLU A 5 23.47 -17.27 19.56
N PHE A 6 22.16 -17.50 19.42
CA PHE A 6 21.18 -16.41 19.38
C PHE A 6 21.14 -15.62 20.68
N ASP A 7 21.15 -16.29 21.83
CA ASP A 7 21.21 -15.63 23.14
C ASP A 7 22.48 -14.79 23.28
N ARG A 8 23.64 -15.34 22.88
CA ARG A 8 24.90 -14.59 22.89
C ARG A 8 24.83 -13.34 22.02
N ASN A 9 24.30 -13.47 20.80
CA ASN A 9 24.16 -12.35 19.87
C ASN A 9 23.24 -11.26 20.45
N LEU A 10 22.10 -11.64 21.04
CA LEU A 10 21.17 -10.71 21.67
C LEU A 10 21.84 -9.96 22.83
N GLN A 11 22.60 -10.65 23.69
CA GLN A 11 23.32 -10.02 24.79
C GLN A 11 24.40 -9.05 24.31
N SER A 12 25.16 -9.42 23.27
CA SER A 12 26.14 -8.52 22.66
C SER A 12 25.48 -7.25 22.11
N LEU A 13 24.35 -7.37 21.42
CA LEU A 13 23.60 -6.21 20.93
C LEU A 13 23.07 -5.33 22.06
N LYS A 14 22.56 -5.93 23.14
CA LYS A 14 22.09 -5.17 24.31
C LYS A 14 23.21 -4.35 24.93
N VAL A 15 24.42 -4.91 25.06
CA VAL A 15 25.58 -4.18 25.61
C VAL A 15 25.93 -2.98 24.75
N ILE A 16 25.98 -3.15 23.43
CA ILE A 16 26.42 -2.10 22.49
C ILE A 16 25.35 -1.01 22.35
N TYR A 17 24.09 -1.40 22.18
CA TYR A 17 23.05 -0.48 21.74
C TYR A 17 22.01 -0.14 22.81
N ARG A 18 21.75 -1.01 23.79
CA ARG A 18 20.64 -0.83 24.75
C ARG A 18 21.07 -0.36 26.14
N ASN A 19 22.18 -0.89 26.65
CA ASN A 19 22.59 -0.73 28.04
C ASN A 19 23.44 0.54 28.27
N GLN A 20 23.78 1.27 27.22
CA GLN A 20 24.61 2.47 27.29
C GLN A 20 24.02 3.59 26.43
N GLY A 21 24.41 4.83 26.73
CA GLY A 21 24.12 6.00 25.89
C GLY A 21 22.62 6.35 25.76
N LYS A 22 22.24 6.77 24.56
CA LYS A 22 20.93 7.36 24.24
C LYS A 22 19.75 6.41 24.46
N THR A 23 19.89 5.14 24.07
CA THR A 23 18.81 4.14 24.13
C THR A 23 18.39 3.86 25.57
N ASN A 24 19.35 3.75 26.50
CA ASN A 24 19.04 3.53 27.91
C ASN A 24 18.33 4.75 28.53
N ASN A 25 18.80 5.95 28.20
CA ASN A 25 18.17 7.18 28.64
C ASN A 25 16.74 7.29 28.09
N GLY A 26 16.55 6.98 26.81
CA GLY A 26 15.24 6.97 26.16
C GLY A 26 14.27 6.04 26.85
N PHE A 27 14.71 4.83 27.21
CA PHE A 27 13.88 3.91 27.98
C PHE A 27 13.47 4.48 29.34
N ASN A 28 14.41 5.08 30.06
CA ASN A 28 14.12 5.71 31.36
C ASN A 28 13.11 6.86 31.22
N VAL A 29 13.24 7.67 30.17
CA VAL A 29 12.29 8.76 29.85
C VAL A 29 10.90 8.21 29.56
N VAL A 30 10.77 7.23 28.66
CA VAL A 30 9.47 6.61 28.37
C VAL A 30 8.87 5.99 29.63
N GLN A 31 9.68 5.29 30.42
CA GLN A 31 9.22 4.63 31.63
C GLN A 31 8.74 5.62 32.71
N SER A 32 9.37 6.80 32.84
CA SER A 32 8.90 7.83 33.77
C SER A 32 7.53 8.35 33.37
N PHE A 33 7.31 8.67 32.08
CA PHE A 33 6.00 9.12 31.59
C PHE A 33 4.89 8.07 31.76
N ILE A 34 5.21 6.79 31.52
CA ILE A 34 4.26 5.69 31.74
C ILE A 34 3.86 5.58 33.22
N LYS A 35 4.84 5.66 34.13
CA LYS A 35 4.60 5.55 35.59
C LYS A 35 3.83 6.73 36.16
N GLU A 36 4.08 7.93 35.65
CA GLU A 36 3.44 9.17 36.12
C GLU A 36 2.04 9.40 35.50
N HIS A 37 1.63 8.57 34.53
CA HIS A 37 0.36 8.67 33.80
C HIS A 37 0.15 10.04 33.13
N ASN A 38 1.23 10.65 32.66
CA ASN A 38 1.25 12.01 32.11
C ASN A 38 1.26 11.97 30.57
N SER A 39 0.15 11.52 29.97
CA SER A 39 0.03 11.35 28.52
C SER A 39 0.07 12.68 27.76
N GLU A 40 -0.48 13.76 28.32
CA GLU A 40 -0.49 15.07 27.65
C GLU A 40 0.92 15.64 27.45
N GLU A 41 1.77 15.59 28.48
CA GLU A 41 3.15 16.05 28.36
C GLU A 41 3.95 15.14 27.42
N PHE A 42 3.68 13.84 27.43
CA PHE A 42 4.35 12.89 26.54
C PHE A 42 3.94 13.09 25.07
N ASP A 43 2.66 13.33 24.80
CA ASP A 43 2.16 13.69 23.47
C ASP A 43 2.76 15.02 22.99
N HIS A 44 2.90 16.00 23.88
CA HIS A 44 3.58 17.25 23.58
C HIS A 44 5.06 17.01 23.28
N LEU A 45 5.74 16.17 24.05
CA LEU A 45 7.15 15.79 23.84
C LEU A 45 7.34 15.05 22.51
N LEU A 46 6.34 14.33 22.00
CA LEU A 46 6.45 13.61 20.72
C LEU A 46 5.79 14.34 19.55
N ARG A 47 5.28 15.57 19.72
CA ARG A 47 4.56 16.34 18.67
C ARG A 47 5.33 16.48 17.35
N PHE A 48 4.60 16.71 16.26
CA PHE A 48 5.19 17.04 14.95
C PHE A 48 6.00 18.33 15.04
N HIS A 49 7.23 18.33 14.52
CA HIS A 49 8.21 19.40 14.76
C HIS A 49 8.13 20.55 13.73
N ILE A 50 7.50 20.35 12.57
CA ILE A 50 7.39 21.37 11.51
C ILE A 50 6.67 22.66 12.00
N PRO A 51 5.54 22.60 12.73
CA PRO A 51 4.83 23.81 13.16
C PRO A 51 5.56 24.56 14.29
N LYS A 52 6.44 23.89 15.04
CA LYS A 52 7.12 24.44 16.22
C LYS A 52 8.44 23.69 16.42
N GLY A 53 9.55 24.33 16.05
CA GLY A 53 10.90 23.78 16.19
C GLY A 53 11.21 23.31 17.63
N VAL A 54 12.11 22.34 17.73
CA VAL A 54 12.49 21.68 18.98
C VAL A 54 13.94 21.97 19.29
N TYR A 55 14.24 22.36 20.53
CA TYR A 55 15.58 22.78 20.95
C TYR A 55 15.87 22.35 22.40
N GLY A 56 17.15 22.37 22.78
CA GLY A 56 17.58 22.14 24.16
C GLY A 56 17.25 20.75 24.69
N GLU A 57 16.79 20.68 25.94
CA GLU A 57 16.50 19.42 26.64
C GLU A 57 15.40 18.59 25.95
N GLU A 58 14.43 19.25 25.31
CA GLU A 58 13.38 18.55 24.56
C GLU A 58 13.97 17.76 23.38
N LEU A 59 14.91 18.37 22.65
CA LEU A 59 15.57 17.73 21.50
C LEU A 59 16.36 16.50 21.94
N ILE A 60 17.08 16.61 23.06
CA ILE A 60 17.87 15.51 23.62
C ILE A 60 16.95 14.33 23.97
N LYS A 61 15.86 14.58 24.71
CA LYS A 61 14.91 13.52 25.10
C LYS A 61 14.28 12.83 23.90
N ARG A 62 13.95 13.57 22.84
CA ARG A 62 13.44 12.98 21.59
C ARG A 62 14.44 12.08 20.91
N PHE A 63 15.68 12.54 20.72
CA PHE A 63 16.73 11.71 20.13
C PHE A 63 17.02 10.45 20.94
N GLU A 64 16.85 10.50 22.26
CA GLU A 64 16.94 9.34 23.12
C GLU A 64 15.77 8.36 22.90
N ILE A 65 14.55 8.86 22.72
CA ILE A 65 13.37 8.05 22.37
C ILE A 65 13.49 7.46 20.95
N ASP A 66 13.96 8.23 19.98
CA ASP A 66 14.20 7.77 18.62
C ASP A 66 15.25 6.64 18.61
N ALA A 67 16.35 6.81 19.35
CA ALA A 67 17.36 5.76 19.51
C ALA A 67 16.78 4.47 20.14
N LEU A 68 15.80 4.59 21.04
CA LEU A 68 15.08 3.46 21.62
C LEU A 68 14.18 2.75 20.60
N ILE A 69 13.42 3.51 19.81
CA ILE A 69 12.56 2.95 18.75
C ILE A 69 13.41 2.27 17.68
N GLU A 70 14.48 2.93 17.24
CA GLU A 70 15.48 2.40 16.32
C GLU A 70 16.09 1.10 16.84
N TRP A 71 16.41 1.01 18.13
CA TRP A 71 16.89 -0.23 18.75
C TRP A 71 15.91 -1.40 18.57
N TYR A 72 14.61 -1.20 18.77
CA TYR A 72 13.62 -2.26 18.55
C TYR A 72 13.52 -2.66 17.07
N ASN A 73 13.62 -1.69 16.16
CA ASN A 73 13.66 -1.96 14.73
C ASN A 73 14.92 -2.76 14.33
N LEU A 74 16.07 -2.50 14.97
CA LEU A 74 17.29 -3.29 14.76
C LEU A 74 17.13 -4.74 15.22
N LEU A 75 16.40 -4.99 16.31
CA LEU A 75 16.08 -6.35 16.76
C LEU A 75 15.22 -7.06 15.72
N PHE A 76 14.18 -6.41 15.21
CA PHE A 76 13.33 -6.96 14.17
C PHE A 76 14.12 -7.31 12.89
N ILE A 77 14.97 -6.40 12.40
CA ILE A 77 15.85 -6.66 11.26
C ILE A 77 16.84 -7.81 11.56
N GLY A 78 17.35 -7.89 12.79
CA GLY A 78 18.22 -8.97 13.23
C GLY A 78 17.53 -10.35 13.22
N VAL A 79 16.23 -10.39 13.54
CA VAL A 79 15.42 -11.61 13.39
C VAL A 79 15.20 -11.94 11.92
N LEU A 80 14.89 -10.94 11.07
CA LEU A 80 14.72 -11.18 9.63
C LEU A 80 15.99 -11.71 8.97
N ALA A 81 17.17 -11.24 9.40
CA ALA A 81 18.46 -11.74 8.94
C ALA A 81 18.79 -13.14 9.48
N GLY A 82 18.05 -13.61 10.48
CA GLY A 82 18.36 -14.79 11.27
C GLY A 82 19.69 -14.67 12.03
N TYR A 83 20.05 -13.44 12.43
CA TYR A 83 21.12 -13.15 13.38
C TYR A 83 20.64 -13.30 14.83
N LEU A 84 19.34 -13.09 15.05
CA LEU A 84 18.62 -13.29 16.30
C LEU A 84 17.53 -14.34 16.14
N ASP A 85 17.18 -15.00 17.24
CA ASP A 85 16.00 -15.84 17.28
C ASP A 85 14.75 -14.96 17.27
N ARG A 86 13.66 -15.46 16.66
CA ARG A 86 12.35 -14.82 16.76
C ARG A 86 11.86 -14.80 18.20
N ASP A 87 12.09 -15.89 18.93
CA ASP A 87 11.74 -16.00 20.34
C ASP A 87 12.80 -15.31 21.21
N LEU A 88 12.90 -13.99 21.08
CA LEU A 88 13.70 -13.15 21.98
C LEU A 88 13.29 -13.39 23.45
N ASP A 89 14.18 -13.07 24.39
CA ASP A 89 13.86 -13.22 25.81
C ASP A 89 12.59 -12.44 26.20
N ARG A 90 11.84 -13.01 27.15
CA ARG A 90 10.53 -12.52 27.56
C ARG A 90 10.57 -11.07 28.02
N ASP A 91 11.65 -10.66 28.67
CA ASP A 91 11.81 -9.30 29.18
C ASP A 91 11.90 -8.30 28.03
N THR A 92 12.68 -8.63 26.99
CA THR A 92 12.81 -7.80 25.77
C THR A 92 11.49 -7.66 25.02
N ILE A 93 10.76 -8.76 24.82
CA ILE A 93 9.45 -8.72 24.15
C ILE A 93 8.46 -7.90 24.96
N SER A 94 8.42 -8.10 26.27
CA SER A 94 7.49 -7.36 27.15
C SER A 94 7.82 -5.87 27.18
N GLU A 95 9.12 -5.52 27.20
CA GLU A 95 9.61 -4.14 27.12
C GLU A 95 9.21 -3.49 25.79
N LEU A 96 9.52 -4.14 24.68
CA LEU A 96 9.21 -3.67 23.32
C LEU A 96 7.71 -3.45 23.15
N GLN A 97 6.89 -4.42 23.57
CA GLN A 97 5.43 -4.30 23.49
C GLN A 97 4.90 -3.18 24.39
N LEU A 98 5.41 -3.03 25.61
CA LEU A 98 4.99 -1.96 26.51
C LEU A 98 5.28 -0.58 25.93
N VAL A 99 6.45 -0.41 25.33
CA VAL A 99 6.90 0.88 24.78
C VAL A 99 6.20 1.16 23.45
N LEU A 100 6.29 0.26 22.47
CA LEU A 100 5.77 0.51 21.13
C LEU A 100 4.24 0.53 21.04
N ASN A 101 3.54 -0.11 21.99
CA ASN A 101 2.08 -0.08 22.08
C ASN A 101 1.55 1.11 22.93
N ASN A 102 2.42 1.98 23.42
CA ASN A 102 2.00 3.17 24.14
C ASN A 102 1.32 4.16 23.17
N PRO A 103 0.11 4.68 23.45
CA PRO A 103 -0.63 5.54 22.52
C PRO A 103 0.15 6.76 22.00
N SER A 104 0.94 7.41 22.85
CA SER A 104 1.76 8.57 22.45
C SER A 104 2.84 8.19 21.45
N ILE A 105 3.43 7.00 21.61
CA ILE A 105 4.45 6.47 20.69
C ILE A 105 3.80 5.95 19.41
N VAL A 106 2.64 5.29 19.49
CA VAL A 106 1.86 4.87 18.31
C VAL A 106 1.52 6.08 17.44
N ASN A 107 0.93 7.13 18.02
CA ASN A 107 0.64 8.37 17.30
C ASN A 107 1.91 9.00 16.72
N TYR A 108 3.04 8.90 17.44
CA TYR A 108 4.31 9.38 16.94
C TYR A 108 4.72 8.66 15.65
N TYR A 109 4.85 7.33 15.65
CA TYR A 109 5.36 6.63 14.46
C TYR A 109 4.31 6.32 13.38
N GLU A 110 3.00 6.38 13.66
CA GLU A 110 1.95 6.13 12.65
C GLU A 110 1.44 7.41 11.99
N GLU A 111 1.30 8.51 12.72
CA GLU A 111 0.78 9.76 12.18
C GLU A 111 1.88 10.72 11.72
N ARG A 112 3.06 10.66 12.35
CA ARG A 112 4.13 11.66 12.16
C ARG A 112 5.34 11.13 11.38
N TYR A 113 5.45 9.81 11.23
CA TYR A 113 6.43 9.16 10.35
C TYR A 113 5.71 8.34 9.27
N PRO A 114 6.01 8.57 7.98
CA PRO A 114 5.35 7.84 6.88
C PRO A 114 5.82 6.38 6.76
N TYR A 115 6.86 5.98 7.49
CA TYR A 115 7.48 4.67 7.43
C TYR A 115 7.02 3.78 8.57
N LEU A 116 6.17 2.80 8.24
CA LEU A 116 5.52 1.88 9.18
C LEU A 116 6.45 0.79 9.76
N LEU A 117 7.78 0.93 9.68
CA LEU A 117 8.70 -0.12 10.16
C LEU A 117 8.48 -0.42 11.65
N THR A 118 8.28 0.62 12.46
CA THR A 118 8.00 0.47 13.89
C THR A 118 6.67 -0.24 14.15
N SER A 119 5.63 0.09 13.36
CA SER A 119 4.33 -0.59 13.42
C SER A 119 4.48 -2.07 13.03
N PHE A 120 5.25 -2.37 12.00
CA PHE A 120 5.59 -3.74 11.58
C PHE A 120 6.39 -4.50 12.63
N THR A 121 7.35 -3.85 13.30
CA THR A 121 8.11 -4.41 14.42
C THR A 121 7.16 -4.81 15.55
N LEU A 122 6.27 -3.91 15.98
CA LEU A 122 5.28 -4.22 17.01
C LEU A 122 4.36 -5.36 16.57
N GLN A 123 3.84 -5.33 15.34
CA GLN A 123 2.97 -6.36 14.78
C GLN A 123 3.69 -7.72 14.74
N PHE A 124 4.95 -7.75 14.34
CA PHE A 124 5.75 -8.97 14.25
C PHE A 124 5.93 -9.65 15.61
N PHE A 125 6.24 -8.87 16.65
CA PHE A 125 6.43 -9.38 18.00
C PHE A 125 5.12 -9.57 18.79
N SER A 126 3.99 -9.06 18.29
CA SER A 126 2.66 -9.22 18.92
C SER A 126 1.80 -10.31 18.28
N THR A 127 2.12 -10.77 17.07
CA THR A 127 1.37 -11.82 16.34
C THR A 127 1.88 -13.23 16.66
N ASP A 128 1.00 -14.23 16.50
CA ASP A 128 1.25 -15.61 16.93
C ASP A 128 2.54 -16.21 16.30
N ARG A 129 3.27 -16.96 17.13
CA ARG A 129 4.73 -17.15 17.01
C ARG A 129 5.19 -18.12 15.91
N LYS A 130 4.27 -18.76 15.17
CA LYS A 130 4.57 -20.03 14.45
C LYS A 130 4.88 -19.93 12.95
N GLU A 131 4.83 -18.75 12.35
CA GLU A 131 4.82 -18.63 10.87
C GLU A 131 6.10 -18.11 10.20
N PHE A 132 6.95 -17.35 10.90
CA PHE A 132 8.21 -16.88 10.34
C PHE A 132 9.30 -17.90 10.67
N LYS A 133 9.89 -18.50 9.62
CA LYS A 133 11.03 -19.41 9.75
C LYS A 133 12.25 -18.78 9.08
N ILE A 134 13.36 -18.78 9.79
CA ILE A 134 14.66 -18.42 9.25
C ILE A 134 15.05 -19.50 8.22
N PRO A 135 15.45 -19.14 6.99
CA PRO A 135 15.96 -20.10 6.01
C PRO A 135 17.12 -20.94 6.55
N GLU A 136 17.26 -22.20 6.09
CA GLU A 136 18.33 -23.10 6.56
C GLU A 136 19.75 -22.61 6.18
N ASP A 137 19.88 -21.86 5.08
CA ASP A 137 21.12 -21.15 4.70
C ASP A 137 20.86 -19.63 4.71
N ASN A 138 21.24 -18.98 5.81
CA ASN A 138 21.09 -17.54 6.01
C ASN A 138 22.45 -16.83 6.19
N SER A 139 23.55 -17.46 5.77
CA SER A 139 24.91 -16.96 5.95
C SER A 139 25.12 -15.58 5.30
N ALA A 140 24.59 -15.38 4.09
CA ALA A 140 24.61 -14.11 3.38
C ALA A 140 23.78 -13.03 4.11
N ALA A 141 22.61 -13.38 4.64
CA ALA A 141 21.75 -12.45 5.38
C ALA A 141 22.38 -12.01 6.72
N ILE A 142 23.05 -12.93 7.43
CA ILE A 142 23.82 -12.61 8.63
C ILE A 142 24.99 -11.67 8.29
N GLY A 143 25.75 -11.98 7.23
CA GLY A 143 26.84 -11.12 6.75
C GLY A 143 26.33 -9.72 6.40
N ALA A 144 25.19 -9.63 5.71
CA ALA A 144 24.55 -8.38 5.38
C ALA A 144 24.11 -7.60 6.63
N TYR A 145 23.59 -8.27 7.66
CA TYR A 145 23.26 -7.63 8.93
C TYR A 145 24.50 -7.03 9.62
N HIS A 146 25.65 -7.71 9.60
CA HIS A 146 26.89 -7.14 10.13
C HIS A 146 27.36 -5.88 9.38
N ILE A 147 27.26 -5.90 8.04
CA ILE A 147 27.57 -4.73 7.21
C ILE A 147 26.58 -3.60 7.53
N PHE A 148 25.28 -3.90 7.60
CA PHE A 148 24.24 -2.95 7.97
C PHE A 148 24.53 -2.28 9.32
N MET A 149 24.94 -3.05 10.33
CA MET A 149 25.29 -2.53 11.66
C MET A 149 26.53 -1.64 11.63
N THR A 150 27.52 -1.98 10.80
CA THR A 150 28.72 -1.15 10.57
C THR A 150 28.35 0.19 9.93
N LEU A 151 27.52 0.18 8.89
CA LEU A 151 27.04 1.41 8.23
C LEU A 151 26.24 2.28 9.21
N ASN A 152 25.34 1.68 9.99
CA ASN A 152 24.59 2.37 11.03
C ASN A 152 25.49 3.03 12.09
N ARG A 153 26.61 2.40 12.43
CA ARG A 153 27.59 2.98 13.35
C ARG A 153 28.23 4.23 12.76
N ILE A 154 28.65 4.19 11.49
CA ILE A 154 29.22 5.35 10.78
C ILE A 154 28.24 6.52 10.80
N LEU A 155 26.95 6.26 10.49
CA LEU A 155 25.90 7.29 10.50
C LEU A 155 25.69 7.97 11.88
N ARG A 156 26.05 7.28 12.98
CA ARG A 156 25.85 7.75 14.35
C ARG A 156 27.10 8.33 15.00
N GLU A 157 28.29 7.92 14.56
CA GLU A 157 29.57 8.28 15.18
C GLU A 157 30.36 9.31 14.39
N ASP A 158 30.24 9.36 13.05
CA ASP A 158 30.95 10.36 12.24
C ASP A 158 30.34 11.75 12.45
N GLU A 159 31.15 12.67 13.00
CA GLU A 159 30.69 14.01 13.37
C GLU A 159 30.12 14.79 12.16
N ASP A 160 30.77 14.70 11.00
CA ASP A 160 30.33 15.40 9.79
C ASP A 160 28.97 14.87 9.33
N VAL A 161 28.81 13.53 9.29
CA VAL A 161 27.55 12.89 8.90
C VAL A 161 26.43 13.25 9.88
N VAL A 162 26.69 13.21 11.19
CA VAL A 162 25.71 13.58 12.21
C VAL A 162 25.28 15.04 12.06
N ARG A 163 26.20 15.96 11.73
CA ARG A 163 25.86 17.36 11.45
C ARG A 163 24.97 17.49 10.23
N PHE A 164 25.30 16.81 9.14
CA PHE A 164 24.48 16.84 7.93
C PHE A 164 23.07 16.25 8.15
N LEU A 165 22.97 15.07 8.78
CA LEU A 165 21.68 14.44 9.09
C LEU A 165 20.85 15.29 10.05
N GLY A 166 21.49 15.94 11.02
CA GLY A 166 20.83 16.92 11.88
C GLY A 166 20.27 18.10 11.09
N MET A 167 21.04 18.69 10.17
CA MET A 167 20.55 19.78 9.31
C MET A 167 19.39 19.33 8.41
N LEU A 168 19.44 18.09 7.92
CA LEU A 168 18.36 17.47 7.14
C LEU A 168 17.08 17.28 7.98
N ASP A 169 17.25 17.06 9.28
CA ASP A 169 16.22 16.99 10.32
C ASP A 169 15.96 18.35 11.02
N TYR A 170 16.16 19.45 10.30
CA TYR A 170 15.87 20.82 10.75
C TYR A 170 16.68 21.35 11.96
N VAL A 171 17.76 20.67 12.37
CA VAL A 171 18.66 21.16 13.43
C VAL A 171 19.53 22.31 12.90
N TRP A 172 19.67 23.36 13.71
CA TRP A 172 20.50 24.52 13.41
C TRP A 172 21.74 24.50 14.30
N TYR A 173 22.91 24.71 13.71
CA TYR A 173 24.18 24.73 14.43
C TYR A 173 24.72 26.16 14.51
N GLU A 174 25.14 26.59 15.69
CA GLU A 174 25.76 27.90 15.88
C GLU A 174 27.15 27.92 15.23
N ASP A 175 27.45 28.98 14.48
CA ASP A 175 28.76 29.16 13.88
C ASP A 175 29.58 30.11 14.75
N ASP A 176 30.68 29.63 15.32
CA ASP A 176 31.57 30.43 16.16
C ASP A 176 32.21 31.62 15.39
N SER A 177 32.18 31.59 14.05
CA SER A 177 32.88 32.54 13.18
C SER A 177 32.02 33.68 12.62
N GLN A 178 30.68 33.60 12.68
CA GLN A 178 29.76 34.66 12.26
C GLN A 178 28.53 34.72 13.17
N ALA A 179 27.96 35.91 13.39
CA ALA A 179 26.69 36.06 14.10
C ALA A 179 25.52 35.45 13.29
N GLY A 180 25.38 34.12 13.30
CA GLY A 180 24.42 33.37 12.49
C GLY A 180 24.39 31.87 12.80
N TYR A 181 23.39 31.18 12.24
CA TYR A 181 23.19 29.74 12.36
C TYR A 181 23.45 29.05 11.00
N THR A 182 24.17 27.94 11.01
CA THR A 182 24.31 27.04 9.86
C THR A 182 23.10 26.12 9.75
N ARG A 183 22.57 25.99 8.52
CA ARG A 183 21.36 25.20 8.18
C ARG A 183 21.55 24.52 6.83
N LEU A 184 20.65 23.58 6.50
CA LEU A 184 20.67 22.85 5.22
C LEU A 184 20.75 23.77 3.99
N ASN A 185 20.03 24.89 3.97
CA ASN A 185 20.08 25.85 2.85
C ASN A 185 21.49 26.38 2.57
N GLY A 186 22.29 26.62 3.62
CA GLY A 186 23.67 27.06 3.44
C GLY A 186 24.53 25.96 2.82
N VAL A 187 24.34 24.70 3.22
CA VAL A 187 25.01 23.54 2.60
C VAL A 187 24.62 23.42 1.12
N LEU A 188 23.35 23.62 0.79
CA LEU A 188 22.85 23.62 -0.59
C LEU A 188 23.42 24.76 -1.44
N GLU A 189 23.59 25.95 -0.85
CA GLU A 189 24.24 27.09 -1.51
C GLU A 189 25.70 26.79 -1.85
N VAL A 190 26.45 26.20 -0.90
CA VAL A 190 27.84 25.78 -1.11
C VAL A 190 27.93 24.72 -2.20
N LEU A 191 27.14 23.63 -2.09
CA LEU A 191 27.08 22.57 -3.12
C LEU A 191 26.64 23.13 -4.49
N GLY A 192 25.84 24.19 -4.48
CA GLY A 192 25.37 24.90 -5.67
C GLY A 192 26.41 25.77 -6.37
N SER A 193 27.59 25.99 -5.79
CA SER A 193 28.65 26.84 -6.35
C SER A 193 30.02 26.17 -6.32
N SER A 194 30.60 25.89 -7.50
CA SER A 194 31.91 25.24 -7.59
C SER A 194 33.05 26.05 -6.95
N SER A 195 32.98 27.39 -6.97
CA SER A 195 34.01 28.24 -6.35
C SER A 195 33.96 28.18 -4.83
N VAL A 196 32.76 28.29 -4.24
CA VAL A 196 32.56 28.25 -2.79
C VAL A 196 32.82 26.84 -2.25
N LEU A 197 32.37 25.81 -2.98
CA LEU A 197 32.65 24.42 -2.65
C LEU A 197 34.15 24.13 -2.59
N LYS A 198 34.94 24.67 -3.54
CA LYS A 198 36.39 24.56 -3.54
C LYS A 198 37.00 25.18 -2.28
N GLU A 199 36.58 26.40 -1.92
CA GLU A 199 37.06 27.08 -0.70
C GLU A 199 36.75 26.27 0.57
N VAL A 200 35.53 25.74 0.69
CA VAL A 200 35.09 24.96 1.86
C VAL A 200 35.83 23.63 1.98
N LEU A 201 36.08 22.93 0.88
CA LEU A 201 36.82 21.66 0.89
C LEU A 201 38.34 21.85 1.10
N SER A 202 38.87 23.05 0.90
CA SER A 202 40.27 23.40 1.18
C SER A 202 40.54 23.82 2.63
N LEU A 203 39.51 23.90 3.48
CA LEU A 203 39.70 24.34 4.88
C LEU A 203 40.45 23.28 5.70
N ASN A 204 41.50 23.72 6.41
CA ASN A 204 42.24 22.88 7.34
C ASN A 204 41.42 22.53 8.59
N GLU A 205 40.64 23.49 9.10
CA GLU A 205 39.69 23.29 10.20
C GLU A 205 38.27 23.46 9.69
N LYS A 206 37.43 22.43 9.87
CA LYS A 206 36.05 22.42 9.39
C LYS A 206 35.16 23.23 10.34
N ASN A 207 34.68 24.38 9.88
CA ASN A 207 33.54 25.06 10.53
C ASN A 207 32.24 24.26 10.33
N GLU A 208 31.15 24.64 11.00
CA GLU A 208 29.89 23.87 10.94
C GLU A 208 29.32 23.75 9.51
N MET A 209 29.53 24.77 8.67
CA MET A 209 29.18 24.71 7.24
C MET A 209 29.99 23.64 6.50
N ALA A 210 31.31 23.61 6.71
CA ALA A 210 32.19 22.61 6.13
C ALA A 210 31.83 21.21 6.63
N LYS A 211 31.54 21.02 7.92
CA LYS A 211 31.06 19.75 8.46
C LYS A 211 29.78 19.29 7.78
N GLY A 212 28.84 20.19 7.51
CA GLY A 212 27.61 19.87 6.76
C GLY A 212 27.89 19.41 5.31
N VAL A 213 28.82 20.06 4.61
CA VAL A 213 29.22 19.67 3.24
C VAL A 213 29.99 18.35 3.22
N TRP A 214 30.95 18.17 4.13
CA TRP A 214 31.66 16.90 4.29
C TRP A 214 30.72 15.77 4.69
N GLY A 215 29.73 16.06 5.54
CA GLY A 215 28.71 15.13 5.96
C GLY A 215 27.84 14.67 4.81
N PHE A 216 27.45 15.58 3.89
CA PHE A 216 26.77 15.20 2.66
C PHE A 216 27.62 14.25 1.81
N ILE A 217 28.90 14.55 1.59
CA ILE A 217 29.80 13.73 0.77
C ILE A 217 29.97 12.33 1.38
N LYS A 218 30.22 12.25 2.68
CA LYS A 218 30.36 10.98 3.41
C LYS A 218 29.05 10.20 3.42
N PHE A 219 27.92 10.87 3.62
CA PHE A 219 26.60 10.22 3.59
C PHE A 219 26.29 9.64 2.22
N VAL A 220 26.61 10.35 1.13
CA VAL A 220 26.50 9.81 -0.24
C VAL A 220 27.35 8.55 -0.42
N ASN A 221 28.57 8.52 0.12
CA ASN A 221 29.38 7.30 0.10
C ASN A 221 28.71 6.15 0.87
N VAL A 222 28.16 6.42 2.05
CA VAL A 222 27.39 5.43 2.83
C VAL A 222 26.19 4.93 2.03
N LEU A 223 25.50 5.78 1.26
CA LEU A 223 24.39 5.35 0.40
C LEU A 223 24.85 4.43 -0.74
N SER A 224 26.01 4.67 -1.33
CA SER A 224 26.61 3.77 -2.35
C SER A 224 26.96 2.40 -1.77
N GLU A 225 27.54 2.36 -0.56
CA GLU A 225 27.80 1.11 0.16
C GLU A 225 26.49 0.41 0.56
N PHE A 226 25.49 1.19 0.98
CA PHE A 226 24.21 0.66 1.39
C PHE A 226 23.39 0.10 0.22
N ARG A 227 23.44 0.73 -0.97
CA ARG A 227 22.91 0.15 -2.20
C ARG A 227 23.56 -1.20 -2.50
N SER A 228 24.90 -1.26 -2.44
CA SER A 228 25.64 -2.50 -2.70
C SER A 228 25.24 -3.61 -1.73
N LEU A 229 25.03 -3.25 -0.46
CA LEU A 229 24.49 -4.15 0.56
C LEU A 229 23.09 -4.66 0.17
N LEU A 230 22.16 -3.76 -0.16
CA LEU A 230 20.78 -4.14 -0.51
C LEU A 230 20.73 -5.01 -1.77
N GLU A 231 21.57 -4.75 -2.77
CA GLU A 231 21.70 -5.59 -3.97
C GLU A 231 22.23 -6.98 -3.64
N SER A 232 23.16 -7.11 -2.68
CA SER A 232 23.73 -8.40 -2.25
C SER A 232 22.70 -9.35 -1.62
N ILE A 233 21.62 -8.81 -1.06
CA ILE A 233 20.51 -9.56 -0.45
C ILE A 233 19.22 -9.49 -1.27
N GLY A 234 19.31 -9.27 -2.58
CA GLY A 234 18.13 -9.16 -3.45
C GLY A 234 17.19 -10.38 -3.45
N ASN A 235 17.68 -11.55 -3.03
CA ASN A 235 16.86 -12.76 -2.87
C ASN A 235 16.07 -12.80 -1.55
N GLU A 236 16.33 -11.87 -0.62
CA GLU A 236 15.67 -11.74 0.68
C GLU A 236 14.86 -10.43 0.73
N PRO A 237 13.73 -10.33 0.01
CA PRO A 237 13.03 -9.06 -0.21
C PRO A 237 12.47 -8.45 1.08
N LEU A 238 12.14 -9.26 2.09
CA LEU A 238 11.70 -8.77 3.40
C LEU A 238 12.83 -8.06 4.16
N LEU A 239 14.02 -8.67 4.17
CA LEU A 239 15.19 -8.10 4.83
C LEU A 239 15.66 -6.84 4.13
N GLN A 240 15.74 -6.87 2.79
CA GLN A 240 16.09 -5.72 1.96
C GLN A 240 15.14 -4.54 2.24
N SER A 241 13.84 -4.81 2.22
CA SER A 241 12.80 -3.82 2.48
C SER A 241 12.86 -3.26 3.92
N ALA A 242 13.11 -4.10 4.91
CA ALA A 242 13.22 -3.66 6.32
C ALA A 242 14.46 -2.79 6.56
N MET A 243 15.62 -3.19 6.01
CA MET A 243 16.85 -2.40 6.09
C MET A 243 16.67 -1.05 5.42
N TRP A 244 16.08 -1.00 4.23
CA TRP A 244 15.83 0.27 3.54
C TRP A 244 14.89 1.18 4.35
N MET A 245 13.78 0.64 4.87
CA MET A 245 12.82 1.41 5.66
C MET A 245 13.41 2.00 6.94
N TYR A 246 14.42 1.35 7.52
CA TYR A 246 15.09 1.82 8.72
C TYR A 246 15.65 3.24 8.56
N HIS A 247 16.10 3.60 7.36
CA HIS A 247 16.59 4.94 7.03
C HIS A 247 15.61 5.75 6.17
N GLY A 248 14.39 5.24 5.93
CA GLY A 248 13.41 5.83 5.01
C GLY A 248 13.11 7.29 5.32
N TYR A 249 13.06 7.67 6.60
CA TYR A 249 12.86 9.06 7.01
C TYR A 249 13.88 10.00 6.36
N TYR A 250 15.17 9.69 6.45
CA TYR A 250 16.21 10.51 5.85
C TYR A 250 16.13 10.51 4.33
N PHE A 251 15.69 9.41 3.69
CA PHE A 251 15.49 9.36 2.25
C PHE A 251 14.38 10.31 1.81
N ASP A 252 13.24 10.33 2.48
CA ASP A 252 12.17 11.29 2.19
C ASP A 252 12.61 12.74 2.38
N ARG A 253 13.32 13.02 3.48
CA ARG A 253 13.84 14.37 3.74
C ARG A 253 14.82 14.80 2.64
N MET A 254 15.74 13.92 2.26
CA MET A 254 16.72 14.18 1.20
C MET A 254 16.03 14.38 -0.16
N ASN A 255 15.01 13.56 -0.48
CA ASN A 255 14.22 13.69 -1.69
C ASN A 255 13.39 14.98 -1.71
N ALA A 256 12.78 15.36 -0.59
CA ALA A 256 11.95 16.57 -0.49
C ALA A 256 12.78 17.86 -0.60
N GLU A 257 13.93 17.92 0.09
CA GLU A 257 14.72 19.15 0.21
C GLU A 257 15.79 19.29 -0.89
N MET A 258 16.31 18.17 -1.42
CA MET A 258 17.53 18.18 -2.25
C MET A 258 17.36 17.64 -3.66
N ASN A 259 16.24 16.98 -4.02
CA ASN A 259 16.10 16.31 -5.33
C ASN A 259 16.35 17.26 -6.52
N LEU A 260 15.78 18.46 -6.48
CA LEU A 260 15.98 19.48 -7.51
C LEU A 260 17.43 20.03 -7.59
N PHE A 261 18.25 19.78 -6.57
CA PHE A 261 19.62 20.28 -6.46
C PHE A 261 20.68 19.22 -6.79
N PHE A 262 20.35 17.93 -6.83
CA PHE A 262 21.35 16.88 -7.01
C PHE A 262 22.17 17.03 -8.29
N ASP A 263 21.51 17.21 -9.44
CA ASP A 263 22.23 17.38 -10.71
C ASP A 263 23.27 18.51 -10.65
N LYS A 264 22.91 19.62 -10.00
CA LYS A 264 23.80 20.77 -9.83
C LYS A 264 24.92 20.47 -8.84
N ALA A 265 24.59 19.88 -7.68
CA ALA A 265 25.54 19.53 -6.63
C ALA A 265 26.60 18.53 -7.13
N PHE A 266 26.17 17.42 -7.76
CA PHE A 266 27.07 16.39 -8.29
C PHE A 266 27.90 16.89 -9.47
N LYS A 267 27.34 17.76 -10.33
CA LYS A 267 28.12 18.43 -11.37
C LYS A 267 29.23 19.30 -10.77
N ASN A 268 28.92 20.08 -9.74
CA ASN A 268 29.92 20.94 -9.09
C ASN A 268 30.97 20.13 -8.35
N LEU A 269 30.58 19.05 -7.65
CA LEU A 269 31.52 18.10 -7.04
C LEU A 269 32.46 17.51 -8.11
N GLY A 270 31.94 17.06 -9.24
CA GLY A 270 32.76 16.55 -10.34
C GLY A 270 33.68 17.59 -10.97
N LEU A 271 33.36 18.89 -10.87
CA LEU A 271 34.26 19.97 -11.29
C LEU A 271 35.38 20.20 -10.28
N VAL A 272 35.06 20.26 -8.98
CA VAL A 272 36.00 20.52 -7.90
C VAL A 272 36.98 19.36 -7.70
N LEU A 273 36.49 18.12 -7.81
CA LEU A 273 37.29 16.90 -7.68
C LEU A 273 38.19 16.60 -8.89
N ASN A 274 38.23 17.46 -9.92
CA ASN A 274 39.30 17.40 -10.92
C ASN A 274 40.64 17.94 -10.40
N ASP A 275 40.62 18.69 -9.30
CA ASP A 275 41.83 19.14 -8.63
C ASP A 275 42.39 17.98 -7.79
N GLU A 276 43.59 17.49 -8.13
CA GLU A 276 44.22 16.34 -7.50
C GLU A 276 44.32 16.49 -5.98
N SER A 277 44.71 17.68 -5.49
CA SER A 277 44.86 17.93 -4.06
C SER A 277 43.54 17.79 -3.30
N LEU A 278 42.45 18.26 -3.90
CA LEU A 278 41.11 18.16 -3.32
C LEU A 278 40.53 16.77 -3.46
N PHE A 279 40.79 16.08 -4.57
CA PHE A 279 40.42 14.69 -4.74
C PHE A 279 41.07 13.82 -3.65
N LEU A 280 42.37 13.97 -3.44
CA LEU A 280 43.10 13.24 -2.39
C LEU A 280 42.58 13.59 -1.00
N ASN A 281 42.36 14.88 -0.71
CA ASN A 281 41.79 15.29 0.58
C ASN A 281 40.41 14.66 0.84
N VAL A 282 39.52 14.67 -0.16
CA VAL A 282 38.19 14.04 -0.05
C VAL A 282 38.30 12.53 0.08
N ALA A 283 39.19 11.88 -0.68
CA ALA A 283 39.41 10.45 -0.59
C ALA A 283 39.96 10.04 0.79
N GLU A 284 40.95 10.74 1.32
CA GLU A 284 41.47 10.55 2.68
C GLU A 284 40.37 10.77 3.73
N GLY A 285 39.57 11.82 3.60
CA GLY A 285 38.49 12.13 4.54
C GLY A 285 37.34 11.11 4.53
N VAL A 286 37.12 10.41 3.42
CA VAL A 286 36.08 9.37 3.27
C VAL A 286 36.61 7.99 3.66
N TYR A 287 37.81 7.61 3.21
CA TYR A 287 38.33 6.25 3.34
C TYR A 287 39.31 6.04 4.51
N GLN A 288 39.76 7.13 5.15
CA GLN A 288 40.52 7.26 6.42
C GLN A 288 41.81 6.45 6.61
N ASP A 289 42.05 5.31 5.93
CA ASP A 289 43.24 4.44 6.08
C ASP A 289 43.45 3.45 4.89
N GLN A 290 42.71 3.55 3.77
CA GLN A 290 42.91 2.65 2.62
C GLN A 290 44.00 3.17 1.67
N GLU A 291 44.93 2.30 1.23
CA GLU A 291 45.94 2.66 0.22
C GLU A 291 45.26 3.10 -1.07
N LEU A 292 45.40 4.39 -1.40
CA LEU A 292 44.92 4.94 -2.66
C LEU A 292 45.82 4.45 -3.81
N PRO A 293 45.26 3.95 -4.93
CA PRO A 293 46.06 3.59 -6.09
C PRO A 293 46.78 4.83 -6.63
N MET A 294 48.00 4.67 -7.15
CA MET A 294 48.69 5.74 -7.90
C MET A 294 47.86 6.08 -9.14
N LEU A 295 47.43 7.34 -9.26
CA LEU A 295 46.62 7.84 -10.37
C LEU A 295 47.44 8.80 -11.24
N ASP A 296 47.27 8.71 -12.57
CA ASP A 296 47.83 9.67 -13.53
C ASP A 296 46.89 10.89 -13.69
N GLU A 297 47.43 12.09 -13.93
CA GLU A 297 46.66 13.35 -14.01
C GLU A 297 45.60 13.30 -15.13
N ASP A 298 45.91 12.66 -16.26
CA ASP A 298 45.00 12.49 -17.41
C ASP A 298 43.82 11.55 -17.10
N ASP A 299 43.93 10.70 -16.07
CA ASP A 299 42.89 9.75 -15.64
C ASP A 299 42.00 10.32 -14.51
N LEU A 300 42.50 11.25 -13.69
CA LEU A 300 41.78 11.79 -12.53
C LEU A 300 40.46 12.47 -12.89
N SER A 301 40.44 13.32 -13.93
CA SER A 301 39.19 13.99 -14.36
C SER A 301 38.12 12.99 -14.82
N VAL A 302 38.55 11.91 -15.47
CA VAL A 302 37.66 10.86 -15.94
C VAL A 302 37.13 10.04 -14.77
N ILE A 303 37.97 9.72 -13.79
CA ILE A 303 37.62 8.99 -12.58
C ILE A 303 36.64 9.80 -11.73
N ALA A 304 36.94 11.07 -11.46
CA ALA A 304 36.09 11.95 -10.65
C ALA A 304 34.69 12.12 -11.25
N LYS A 305 34.60 12.31 -12.58
CA LYS A 305 33.30 12.38 -13.29
C LYS A 305 32.53 11.06 -13.23
N LYS A 306 33.21 9.92 -13.41
CA LYS A 306 32.58 8.60 -13.31
C LYS A 306 32.09 8.29 -11.89
N ALA A 307 32.91 8.59 -10.89
CA ALA A 307 32.57 8.37 -9.49
C ALA A 307 31.36 9.23 -9.07
N THR A 308 31.38 10.52 -9.37
CA THR A 308 30.25 11.43 -9.06
C THR A 308 28.97 11.07 -9.81
N ALA A 309 29.06 10.67 -11.08
CA ALA A 309 27.90 10.19 -11.82
C ALA A 309 27.33 8.88 -11.25
N LYS A 310 28.20 7.95 -10.83
CA LYS A 310 27.79 6.71 -10.16
C LYS A 310 27.11 7.02 -8.81
N SER A 311 27.70 7.89 -8.01
CA SER A 311 27.12 8.29 -6.72
C SER A 311 25.75 8.96 -6.89
N LEU A 312 25.55 9.76 -7.95
CA LEU A 312 24.23 10.30 -8.26
C LEU A 312 23.22 9.18 -8.59
N ASP A 313 23.60 8.21 -9.42
CA ASP A 313 22.74 7.05 -9.72
C ASP A 313 22.42 6.25 -8.45
N ASP A 314 23.39 6.02 -7.58
CA ASP A 314 23.21 5.34 -6.30
C ASP A 314 22.24 6.08 -5.37
N VAL A 315 22.37 7.41 -5.27
CA VAL A 315 21.44 8.25 -4.51
C VAL A 315 20.03 8.13 -5.10
N MET A 316 19.87 8.33 -6.41
CA MET A 316 18.54 8.25 -7.05
C MET A 316 17.92 6.86 -6.91
N TRP A 317 18.73 5.81 -6.93
CA TRP A 317 18.30 4.44 -6.66
C TRP A 317 17.80 4.27 -5.22
N MET A 318 18.55 4.82 -4.25
CA MET A 318 18.21 4.76 -2.82
C MET A 318 16.95 5.56 -2.48
N LEU A 319 16.70 6.67 -3.17
CA LEU A 319 15.52 7.52 -2.95
C LEU A 319 14.25 7.01 -3.63
N ASN A 320 14.28 5.84 -4.28
CA ASN A 320 13.09 5.27 -4.91
C ASN A 320 12.16 4.62 -3.87
N PRO A 321 10.91 5.13 -3.70
CA PRO A 321 10.00 4.63 -2.67
C PRO A 321 9.48 3.21 -2.94
N ASN A 322 9.58 2.67 -4.15
CA ASN A 322 9.05 1.32 -4.45
C ASN A 322 9.87 0.18 -3.81
N ARG A 323 10.93 0.50 -3.05
CA ARG A 323 11.83 -0.47 -2.43
C ARG A 323 11.28 -1.11 -1.15
N PHE A 324 10.18 -0.59 -0.59
CA PHE A 324 9.60 -1.16 0.64
C PHE A 324 8.32 -1.98 0.44
N ASP A 325 7.92 -2.28 -0.80
CA ASP A 325 6.66 -2.98 -1.07
C ASP A 325 6.64 -4.40 -0.50
N ALA A 326 7.77 -5.09 -0.41
CA ALA A 326 7.82 -6.47 0.06
C ALA A 326 7.36 -6.62 1.52
N ILE A 327 7.90 -5.81 2.44
CA ILE A 327 7.49 -5.87 3.84
C ILE A 327 6.07 -5.35 4.02
N LYS A 328 5.70 -4.29 3.28
CA LYS A 328 4.33 -3.77 3.27
C LYS A 328 3.35 -4.84 2.82
N ASN A 329 3.65 -5.59 1.76
CA ASN A 329 2.80 -6.68 1.27
C ASN A 329 2.74 -7.84 2.26
N TYR A 330 3.87 -8.18 2.90
CA TYR A 330 3.90 -9.20 3.94
C TYR A 330 2.96 -8.88 5.10
N PHE A 331 2.95 -7.63 5.58
CA PHE A 331 2.05 -7.22 6.65
C PHE A 331 0.65 -6.85 6.14
N LYS A 332 0.47 -6.31 4.94
CA LYS A 332 -0.83 -6.04 4.32
C LYS A 332 -1.62 -7.33 4.12
N ASN A 333 -0.98 -8.38 3.62
CA ASN A 333 -1.60 -9.70 3.51
C ASN A 333 -1.92 -10.34 4.89
N ARG A 334 -1.34 -9.82 5.98
CA ARG A 334 -1.66 -10.16 7.37
C ARG A 334 -2.69 -9.23 8.03
N ILE A 335 -2.79 -7.97 7.60
CA ILE A 335 -3.85 -7.01 7.98
C ILE A 335 -5.17 -7.38 7.28
N TYR A 336 -5.09 -7.93 6.06
CA TYR A 336 -6.20 -8.49 5.30
C TYR A 336 -6.27 -10.04 5.33
N GLY A 337 -5.45 -10.68 6.16
CA GLY A 337 -5.53 -12.11 6.53
C GLY A 337 -6.09 -12.26 7.95
N PRO A 338 -6.63 -13.43 8.33
CA PRO A 338 -7.93 -13.62 8.97
C PRO A 338 -8.00 -13.07 10.42
N LEU A 339 -8.00 -11.76 10.58
CA LEU A 339 -8.73 -11.17 11.70
C LEU A 339 -10.22 -11.28 11.37
N ARG A 340 -10.98 -11.67 12.38
CA ARG A 340 -12.41 -11.95 12.28
C ARG A 340 -13.08 -10.67 11.82
N VAL A 341 -13.61 -10.58 10.60
CA VAL A 341 -14.24 -9.35 10.12
C VAL A 341 -15.71 -9.62 9.82
N ILE A 342 -16.59 -8.87 10.47
CA ILE A 342 -18.00 -8.78 10.10
C ILE A 342 -18.12 -7.62 9.12
N ALA A 343 -18.71 -7.87 7.96
CA ALA A 343 -19.03 -6.85 6.96
C ALA A 343 -20.53 -6.56 6.99
N ILE A 344 -20.91 -5.28 7.11
CA ILE A 344 -22.30 -4.84 7.01
C ILE A 344 -22.43 -3.68 6.03
N SER A 345 -23.56 -3.59 5.33
CA SER A 345 -23.90 -2.39 4.57
C SER A 345 -24.48 -1.34 5.51
N VAL A 346 -24.10 -0.09 5.32
CA VAL A 346 -24.59 1.04 6.12
C VAL A 346 -25.10 2.14 5.20
N GLU A 347 -26.33 2.55 5.45
CA GLU A 347 -27.00 3.61 4.70
C GLU A 347 -27.63 4.60 5.69
N PRO A 348 -27.62 5.92 5.41
CA PRO A 348 -28.30 6.86 6.27
C PRO A 348 -29.81 6.71 6.11
N LYS A 349 -30.58 6.89 7.19
CA LYS A 349 -32.04 6.88 7.10
C LYS A 349 -32.58 7.99 6.19
N ILE A 350 -31.86 9.09 6.09
CA ILE A 350 -32.23 10.27 5.33
C ILE A 350 -31.17 10.53 4.25
N GLN A 351 -31.59 10.59 2.98
CA GLN A 351 -30.66 10.71 1.85
C GLN A 351 -29.81 12.00 1.87
N SER A 352 -30.32 13.08 2.45
CA SER A 352 -29.55 14.33 2.64
C SER A 352 -28.39 14.21 3.64
N GLU A 353 -28.29 13.11 4.39
CA GLU A 353 -27.24 12.89 5.40
C GLU A 353 -26.07 12.04 4.90
N ILE A 354 -26.06 11.62 3.63
CA ILE A 354 -24.99 10.80 3.03
C ILE A 354 -23.60 11.43 3.22
N GLU A 355 -23.48 12.75 3.00
CA GLU A 355 -22.19 13.44 3.17
C GLU A 355 -21.72 13.45 4.63
N ARG A 356 -22.66 13.58 5.58
CA ARG A 356 -22.35 13.55 7.01
C ARG A 356 -21.96 12.15 7.46
N LEU A 357 -22.66 11.13 6.97
CA LEU A 357 -22.30 9.74 7.20
C LEU A 357 -20.90 9.44 6.68
N SER A 358 -20.62 9.81 5.43
CA SER A 358 -19.30 9.57 4.81
C SER A 358 -18.19 10.23 5.61
N ARG A 359 -18.34 11.51 6.00
CA ARG A 359 -17.37 12.21 6.86
C ARG A 359 -17.22 11.56 8.23
N SER A 360 -18.32 11.11 8.85
CA SER A 360 -18.26 10.44 10.16
C SER A 360 -17.51 9.12 10.10
N ILE A 361 -17.71 8.34 9.05
CA ILE A 361 -17.05 7.06 8.86
C ILE A 361 -15.56 7.25 8.55
N THR A 362 -15.20 8.22 7.70
CA THR A 362 -13.79 8.56 7.44
C THR A 362 -13.09 8.96 8.72
N LYS A 363 -13.70 9.83 9.53
CA LYS A 363 -13.13 10.24 10.82
C LYS A 363 -13.01 9.08 11.82
N LEU A 364 -14.00 8.19 11.88
CA LEU A 364 -13.92 7.00 12.72
C LEU A 364 -12.87 6.01 12.25
N ALA A 365 -12.62 5.91 10.95
CA ALA A 365 -11.56 5.08 10.38
C ALA A 365 -10.17 5.69 10.59
N GLU A 366 -10.05 7.02 10.64
CA GLU A 366 -8.83 7.72 11.08
C GLU A 366 -8.52 7.45 12.56
N GLU A 367 -9.55 7.37 13.41
CA GLU A 367 -9.40 7.13 14.85
C GLU A 367 -9.24 5.64 15.22
N ASP A 368 -9.83 4.73 14.44
CA ASP A 368 -9.74 3.28 14.64
C ASP A 368 -9.26 2.60 13.34
N SER A 369 -7.95 2.35 13.28
CA SER A 369 -7.30 1.69 12.15
C SER A 369 -7.77 0.25 11.89
N THR A 370 -8.55 -0.33 12.81
CA THR A 370 -9.16 -1.66 12.65
C THR A 370 -10.56 -1.62 12.02
N LEU A 371 -11.13 -0.42 11.86
CA LEU A 371 -12.39 -0.20 11.15
C LEU A 371 -12.10 -0.09 9.65
N GLY A 372 -12.43 -1.16 8.92
CA GLY A 372 -12.36 -1.13 7.46
C GLY A 372 -13.59 -0.44 6.87
N VAL A 373 -13.36 0.43 5.89
CA VAL A 373 -14.43 1.11 5.15
C VAL A 373 -14.18 0.88 3.67
N GLU A 374 -15.21 0.40 2.99
CA GLU A 374 -15.16 0.12 1.56
C GLU A 374 -16.41 0.70 0.91
N LEU A 375 -16.24 1.47 -0.15
CA LEU A 375 -17.35 1.82 -1.02
C LEU A 375 -17.39 0.77 -2.12
N ASP A 376 -18.46 0.00 -2.17
CA ASP A 376 -18.67 -0.94 -3.25
C ASP A 376 -19.10 -0.15 -4.50
N GLU A 377 -18.23 -0.13 -5.51
CA GLU A 377 -18.47 0.61 -6.76
C GLU A 377 -19.62 0.03 -7.59
N ASP A 378 -19.90 -1.28 -7.45
CA ASP A 378 -20.94 -1.97 -8.22
C ASP A 378 -22.33 -1.77 -7.60
N THR A 379 -22.42 -1.77 -6.26
CA THR A 379 -23.71 -1.61 -5.53
C THR A 379 -23.95 -0.18 -5.05
N GLY A 380 -22.91 0.66 -5.00
CA GLY A 380 -22.95 2.01 -4.44
C GLY A 380 -23.12 2.04 -2.91
N GLN A 381 -23.01 0.88 -2.24
CA GLN A 381 -23.18 0.77 -0.79
C GLN A 381 -21.87 1.05 -0.05
N ILE A 382 -21.98 1.69 1.12
CA ILE A 382 -20.86 1.80 2.06
C ILE A 382 -20.85 0.53 2.92
N ILE A 383 -19.77 -0.23 2.83
CA ILE A 383 -19.54 -1.45 3.61
C ILE A 383 -18.61 -1.11 4.77
N LEU A 384 -19.11 -1.33 5.99
CA LEU A 384 -18.30 -1.27 7.21
C LEU A 384 -17.80 -2.66 7.58
N ARG A 385 -16.50 -2.76 7.86
CA ARG A 385 -15.78 -3.99 8.24
C ARG A 385 -15.26 -3.82 9.66
N CYS A 386 -15.76 -4.64 10.59
CA CYS A 386 -15.41 -4.57 12.01
C CYS A 386 -14.88 -5.90 12.53
N ILE A 387 -14.00 -5.88 13.55
CA ILE A 387 -13.36 -7.10 14.10
C ILE A 387 -14.37 -8.07 14.78
N ASN A 388 -15.49 -7.55 15.30
CA ASN A 388 -16.52 -8.37 15.95
C ASN A 388 -17.83 -7.57 16.12
N GLU A 389 -18.90 -8.25 16.56
CA GLU A 389 -20.22 -7.61 16.76
C GLU A 389 -20.17 -6.50 17.82
N LEU A 390 -19.33 -6.65 18.85
CA LEU A 390 -19.17 -5.63 19.87
C LEU A 390 -18.52 -4.36 19.30
N HIS A 391 -17.45 -4.50 18.52
CA HIS A 391 -16.81 -3.42 17.79
C HIS A 391 -17.86 -2.74 16.89
N LEU A 392 -18.60 -3.51 16.10
CA LEU A 392 -19.66 -2.98 15.24
C LEU A 392 -20.70 -2.16 16.03
N SER A 393 -21.22 -2.72 17.13
CA SER A 393 -22.22 -2.03 17.95
C SER A 393 -21.70 -0.72 18.54
N LYS A 394 -20.42 -0.67 18.94
CA LYS A 394 -19.77 0.55 19.43
C LYS A 394 -19.63 1.57 18.31
N THR A 395 -19.16 1.16 17.12
CA THR A 395 -19.02 2.07 15.97
C THR A 395 -20.37 2.68 15.57
N ILE A 396 -21.44 1.88 15.51
CA ILE A 396 -22.80 2.37 15.24
C ILE A 396 -23.26 3.36 16.32
N LEU A 397 -23.03 3.06 17.60
CA LEU A 397 -23.36 3.96 18.70
C LEU A 397 -22.61 5.29 18.58
N ARG A 398 -21.33 5.27 18.20
CA ARG A 398 -20.53 6.48 17.99
C ARG A 398 -21.05 7.31 16.83
N ILE A 399 -21.38 6.70 15.69
CA ILE A 399 -22.02 7.39 14.54
C ILE A 399 -23.32 8.09 14.99
N ASN A 400 -24.18 7.38 15.72
CA ASN A 400 -25.45 7.93 16.19
C ASN A 400 -25.26 9.05 17.23
N HIS A 401 -24.36 8.90 18.21
CA HIS A 401 -24.22 9.84 19.33
C HIS A 401 -23.28 11.02 19.04
N GLU A 402 -22.11 10.78 18.45
CA GLU A 402 -21.09 11.79 18.20
C GLU A 402 -21.45 12.63 16.96
N PHE A 403 -21.92 11.96 15.90
CA PHE A 403 -22.17 12.61 14.61
C PHE A 403 -23.65 12.90 14.35
N LYS A 404 -24.55 12.40 15.20
CA LYS A 404 -26.01 12.59 15.10
C LYS A 404 -26.55 12.23 13.71
N VAL A 405 -26.13 11.08 13.19
CA VAL A 405 -26.60 10.51 11.93
C VAL A 405 -27.26 9.18 12.25
N GLU A 406 -28.55 9.04 11.94
CA GLU A 406 -29.21 7.75 12.11
C GLU A 406 -28.96 6.86 10.89
N ILE A 407 -28.44 5.67 11.14
CA ILE A 407 -28.10 4.71 10.09
C ILE A 407 -29.00 3.48 10.12
N ASN A 408 -29.28 2.95 8.94
CA ASN A 408 -29.82 1.61 8.71
C ASN A 408 -28.65 0.66 8.44
N THR A 409 -28.70 -0.52 9.05
CA THR A 409 -27.74 -1.58 8.82
C THR A 409 -28.38 -2.73 8.04
N GLY A 410 -27.61 -3.30 7.12
CA GLY A 410 -28.04 -4.41 6.28
C GLY A 410 -26.91 -5.38 6.00
N ILE A 411 -27.26 -6.49 5.35
CA ILE A 411 -26.27 -7.42 4.81
C ILE A 411 -25.76 -6.80 3.49
N PRO A 412 -24.43 -6.79 3.24
CA PRO A 412 -23.88 -6.29 1.98
C PRO A 412 -24.54 -6.96 0.78
N GLN A 413 -24.93 -6.17 -0.21
CA GLN A 413 -25.48 -6.71 -1.44
C GLN A 413 -24.38 -7.39 -2.24
N VAL A 414 -24.70 -8.53 -2.84
CA VAL A 414 -23.79 -9.22 -3.75
C VAL A 414 -23.90 -8.55 -5.11
N ALA A 415 -22.77 -8.15 -5.68
CA ALA A 415 -22.68 -7.63 -7.04
C ALA A 415 -22.97 -8.76 -8.05
N TYR A 416 -24.24 -9.00 -8.34
CA TYR A 416 -24.64 -9.88 -9.43
C TYR A 416 -24.36 -9.20 -10.78
N LYS A 417 -24.11 -10.00 -11.81
CA LYS A 417 -24.00 -9.53 -13.20
C LYS A 417 -25.01 -10.26 -14.09
N GLU A 418 -25.20 -9.77 -15.30
CA GLU A 418 -25.97 -10.50 -16.32
C GLU A 418 -25.06 -10.92 -17.48
N ALA A 419 -25.43 -11.97 -18.21
CA ALA A 419 -24.75 -12.35 -19.43
C ALA A 419 -25.74 -12.83 -20.49
N LEU A 420 -25.39 -12.63 -21.77
CA LEU A 420 -26.18 -13.09 -22.90
C LEU A 420 -25.72 -14.48 -23.32
N THR A 421 -26.65 -15.36 -23.71
CA THR A 421 -26.31 -16.74 -24.09
C THR A 421 -26.56 -17.05 -25.57
N ALA A 422 -27.32 -16.21 -26.27
CA ALA A 422 -27.64 -16.39 -27.68
C ALA A 422 -27.39 -15.10 -28.48
N SER A 423 -26.98 -15.26 -29.74
CA SER A 423 -26.87 -14.14 -30.68
C SER A 423 -28.20 -13.87 -31.38
N VAL A 424 -28.54 -12.60 -31.56
CA VAL A 424 -29.80 -12.15 -32.17
C VAL A 424 -29.53 -11.04 -33.16
N LEU A 425 -30.02 -11.22 -34.39
CA LEU A 425 -30.07 -10.18 -35.41
C LEU A 425 -31.29 -9.27 -35.18
N HIS A 426 -31.07 -7.97 -35.12
CA HIS A 426 -32.11 -6.97 -34.93
C HIS A 426 -31.89 -5.75 -35.82
N ARG A 427 -32.99 -5.13 -36.24
CA ARG A 427 -32.98 -3.84 -36.94
C ARG A 427 -33.87 -2.87 -36.18
N GLU A 428 -33.33 -1.72 -35.84
CA GLU A 428 -34.03 -0.69 -35.08
C GLU A 428 -34.10 0.61 -35.89
N ILE A 429 -35.28 1.22 -35.90
CA ILE A 429 -35.53 2.49 -36.58
C ILE A 429 -36.06 3.50 -35.57
N TYR A 430 -35.31 4.56 -35.32
CA TYR A 430 -35.73 5.69 -34.53
C TYR A 430 -36.23 6.81 -35.45
N LYS A 431 -37.55 7.06 -35.43
CA LYS A 431 -38.19 8.17 -36.15
C LYS A 431 -39.07 8.97 -35.21
N LYS A 432 -38.77 10.25 -35.00
CA LYS A 432 -39.59 11.16 -34.20
C LYS A 432 -39.83 12.46 -34.94
N GLN A 433 -41.10 12.78 -35.15
CA GLN A 433 -41.53 14.01 -35.79
C GLN A 433 -42.31 14.85 -34.77
N SER A 434 -41.64 15.84 -34.20
CA SER A 434 -42.23 16.81 -33.26
C SER A 434 -42.01 18.19 -33.82
N GLY A 435 -43.06 18.86 -34.31
CA GLY A 435 -43.24 20.25 -34.81
C GLY A 435 -42.11 21.06 -35.48
N GLY A 436 -40.83 20.80 -35.22
CA GLY A 436 -39.62 21.32 -35.86
C GLY A 436 -38.81 20.21 -36.55
N ARG A 437 -37.47 20.30 -36.52
CA ARG A 437 -36.54 19.40 -37.23
C ARG A 437 -36.78 17.93 -36.83
N GLY A 438 -37.08 17.09 -37.80
CA GLY A 438 -37.30 15.64 -37.59
C GLY A 438 -36.02 14.94 -37.11
N LYS A 439 -36.21 13.82 -36.41
CA LYS A 439 -35.12 12.93 -35.96
C LYS A 439 -35.24 11.58 -36.65
N PHE A 440 -34.15 11.11 -37.26
CA PHE A 440 -34.10 9.84 -37.98
C PHE A 440 -32.78 9.09 -37.75
N ALA A 441 -32.85 7.80 -37.41
CA ALA A 441 -31.71 6.89 -37.42
C ALA A 441 -32.19 5.44 -37.64
N ASP A 442 -31.47 4.65 -38.43
CA ASP A 442 -31.76 3.24 -38.68
C ASP A 442 -30.46 2.44 -38.59
N ILE A 443 -30.46 1.38 -37.79
CA ILE A 443 -29.30 0.51 -37.54
C ILE A 443 -29.70 -0.97 -37.66
N GLN A 444 -28.82 -1.77 -38.25
CA GLN A 444 -28.93 -3.23 -38.31
C GLN A 444 -27.71 -3.86 -37.65
N PHE A 445 -27.94 -4.63 -36.59
CA PHE A 445 -26.87 -5.19 -35.76
C PHE A 445 -27.20 -6.61 -35.27
N GLU A 446 -26.16 -7.33 -34.86
CA GLU A 446 -26.26 -8.56 -34.08
C GLU A 446 -25.77 -8.30 -32.66
N ILE A 447 -26.55 -8.72 -31.67
CA ILE A 447 -26.21 -8.69 -30.25
C ILE A 447 -26.03 -10.11 -29.73
N GLY A 448 -25.00 -10.37 -28.93
CA GLY A 448 -24.75 -11.68 -28.34
C GLY A 448 -23.62 -11.68 -27.30
N PRO A 449 -23.20 -12.87 -26.82
CA PRO A 449 -22.03 -12.99 -25.95
C PRO A 449 -20.74 -12.57 -26.64
N ALA A 450 -19.75 -12.12 -25.87
CA ALA A 450 -18.41 -11.85 -26.37
C ALA A 450 -17.71 -13.11 -26.90
N ASP A 451 -16.84 -12.96 -27.90
CA ASP A 451 -16.06 -14.09 -28.41
C ASP A 451 -15.07 -14.57 -27.35
N GLN A 452 -14.87 -15.89 -27.23
CA GLN A 452 -13.91 -16.47 -26.27
C GLN A 452 -12.49 -15.95 -26.47
N SER A 453 -12.07 -15.72 -27.73
CA SER A 453 -10.76 -15.14 -28.03
C SER A 453 -10.59 -13.73 -27.47
N PHE A 454 -11.66 -12.92 -27.48
CA PHE A 454 -11.67 -11.56 -26.94
C PHE A 454 -11.57 -11.58 -25.41
N LEU A 455 -12.23 -12.54 -24.75
CA LEU A 455 -12.15 -12.72 -23.30
C LEU A 455 -10.76 -13.21 -22.86
N SER A 456 -10.12 -14.11 -23.61
CA SER A 456 -8.77 -14.63 -23.30
C SER A 456 -7.64 -13.60 -23.45
N GLU A 457 -7.86 -12.51 -24.19
CA GLU A 457 -6.91 -11.40 -24.30
C GLU A 457 -6.95 -10.45 -23.08
N GLY A 458 -7.77 -10.74 -22.06
CA GLY A 458 -7.91 -9.93 -20.85
C GLY A 458 -8.72 -8.62 -21.06
N LYS A 459 -9.37 -8.46 -22.22
CA LYS A 459 -10.13 -7.25 -22.59
C LYS A 459 -11.60 -7.28 -22.16
N GLY A 460 -11.94 -8.04 -21.11
CA GLY A 460 -13.33 -8.25 -20.66
C GLY A 460 -14.21 -7.00 -20.74
N GLY A 461 -15.48 -7.15 -21.16
CA GLY A 461 -16.42 -6.04 -21.34
C GLY A 461 -17.11 -6.00 -22.72
N PHE A 462 -17.14 -4.82 -23.34
CA PHE A 462 -17.92 -4.55 -24.56
C PHE A 462 -17.09 -4.72 -25.85
N GLN A 463 -17.43 -5.74 -26.65
CA GLN A 463 -16.82 -6.01 -27.96
C GLN A 463 -17.66 -5.38 -29.09
N PHE A 464 -17.12 -4.36 -29.76
CA PHE A 464 -17.78 -3.72 -30.91
C PHE A 464 -17.08 -4.08 -32.22
N VAL A 465 -17.82 -4.64 -33.18
CA VAL A 465 -17.32 -5.03 -34.50
C VAL A 465 -18.09 -4.26 -35.57
N ASN A 466 -17.39 -3.35 -36.26
CA ASN A 466 -17.95 -2.62 -37.39
C ASN A 466 -17.76 -3.41 -38.69
N ARG A 467 -18.85 -3.80 -39.36
CA ARG A 467 -18.87 -4.44 -40.69
C ARG A 467 -19.65 -3.63 -41.73
N VAL A 468 -19.87 -2.34 -41.48
CA VAL A 468 -20.56 -1.47 -42.43
C VAL A 468 -19.72 -1.31 -43.69
N VAL A 469 -20.31 -1.57 -44.86
CA VAL A 469 -19.66 -1.43 -46.17
C VAL A 469 -20.39 -0.36 -46.98
N GLY A 470 -19.65 0.50 -47.69
CA GLY A 470 -20.23 1.43 -48.67
C GLY A 470 -20.87 2.71 -48.11
N GLY A 471 -20.55 3.10 -46.87
CA GLY A 471 -20.95 4.41 -46.31
C GLY A 471 -22.45 4.59 -46.05
N VAL A 472 -23.22 3.49 -45.98
CA VAL A 472 -24.68 3.51 -45.72
C VAL A 472 -25.01 4.10 -44.34
N VAL A 473 -24.06 4.04 -43.42
CA VAL A 473 -24.01 4.87 -42.20
C VAL A 473 -22.67 5.61 -42.23
N PRO A 474 -22.64 6.95 -42.18
CA PRO A 474 -21.40 7.72 -42.11
C PRO A 474 -20.53 7.32 -40.93
N GLU A 475 -19.21 7.25 -41.13
CA GLU A 475 -18.26 6.83 -40.10
C GLU A 475 -18.33 7.71 -38.84
N ASP A 476 -18.65 8.99 -39.01
CA ASP A 476 -18.81 9.97 -37.93
C ASP A 476 -19.89 9.59 -36.90
N PHE A 477 -20.89 8.79 -37.29
CA PHE A 477 -21.96 8.37 -36.38
C PHE A 477 -21.68 7.06 -35.64
N ILE A 478 -20.70 6.28 -36.09
CA ILE A 478 -20.36 4.95 -35.52
C ILE A 478 -19.94 5.05 -34.03
N PRO A 479 -19.13 6.04 -33.60
CA PRO A 479 -18.79 6.20 -32.19
C PRO A 479 -20.01 6.41 -31.28
N PHE A 480 -21.06 7.09 -31.77
CA PHE A 480 -22.27 7.36 -31.00
C PHE A 480 -23.17 6.12 -30.88
N ILE A 481 -23.21 5.29 -31.93
CA ILE A 481 -23.86 3.97 -31.87
C ILE A 481 -23.17 3.09 -30.84
N ARG A 482 -21.82 3.02 -30.90
CA ARG A 482 -21.00 2.28 -29.93
C ARG A 482 -21.30 2.73 -28.50
N LYS A 483 -21.25 4.04 -28.24
CA LYS A 483 -21.55 4.64 -26.94
C LYS A 483 -22.97 4.31 -26.44
N GLY A 484 -23.96 4.29 -27.34
CA GLY A 484 -25.33 3.93 -27.00
C GLY A 484 -25.46 2.49 -26.47
N PHE A 485 -24.77 1.53 -27.11
CA PHE A 485 -24.73 0.15 -26.63
C PHE A 485 -23.91 -0.01 -25.34
N GLU A 486 -22.75 0.62 -25.26
CA GLU A 486 -21.86 0.58 -24.10
C GLU A 486 -22.56 1.13 -22.84
N THR A 487 -23.25 2.27 -22.95
CA THR A 487 -24.01 2.84 -21.82
C THR A 487 -25.23 2.00 -21.45
N SER A 488 -25.81 1.26 -22.39
CA SER A 488 -26.93 0.36 -22.11
C SER A 488 -26.51 -0.91 -21.39
N MET A 489 -25.26 -1.33 -21.58
CA MET A 489 -24.67 -2.51 -20.94
C MET A 489 -24.68 -2.43 -19.40
N ASN A 490 -24.63 -1.21 -18.85
CA ASN A 490 -24.68 -0.96 -17.41
C ASN A 490 -26.03 -1.32 -16.76
N TYR A 491 -27.09 -1.46 -17.56
CA TYR A 491 -28.44 -1.78 -17.07
C TYR A 491 -28.94 -3.06 -17.76
N GLY A 492 -28.78 -4.19 -17.08
CA GLY A 492 -29.20 -5.48 -17.60
C GLY A 492 -30.72 -5.62 -17.71
N PRO A 493 -31.20 -6.44 -18.65
CA PRO A 493 -32.62 -6.59 -18.92
C PRO A 493 -33.42 -7.37 -17.87
N MET A 494 -32.82 -8.30 -17.12
CA MET A 494 -33.58 -9.17 -16.21
C MET A 494 -33.85 -8.51 -14.86
N ALA A 495 -32.77 -8.15 -14.17
CA ALA A 495 -32.77 -7.69 -12.79
C ALA A 495 -32.20 -6.27 -12.65
N GLY A 496 -31.73 -5.68 -13.76
CA GLY A 496 -31.09 -4.37 -13.77
C GLY A 496 -29.60 -4.40 -13.43
N PHE A 497 -29.01 -5.59 -13.29
CA PHE A 497 -27.58 -5.74 -13.02
C PHE A 497 -26.76 -5.50 -14.30
N PRO A 498 -25.53 -4.97 -14.21
CA PRO A 498 -24.70 -4.73 -15.38
C PRO A 498 -24.38 -6.04 -16.10
N LEU A 499 -24.35 -6.00 -17.43
CA LEU A 499 -23.88 -7.12 -18.24
C LEU A 499 -22.36 -7.28 -18.05
N GLU A 500 -21.88 -8.50 -17.85
CA GLU A 500 -20.44 -8.77 -17.71
C GLU A 500 -19.69 -8.55 -19.04
N ASN A 501 -20.26 -9.06 -20.13
CA ASN A 501 -19.72 -8.92 -21.46
C ASN A 501 -20.84 -8.89 -22.51
N MET A 502 -20.57 -8.23 -23.64
CA MET A 502 -21.49 -8.17 -24.76
C MET A 502 -20.72 -7.94 -26.06
N LYS A 503 -21.13 -8.61 -27.13
CA LYS A 503 -20.70 -8.34 -28.49
C LYS A 503 -21.80 -7.68 -29.29
N ILE A 504 -21.44 -6.61 -29.99
CA ILE A 504 -22.27 -5.96 -31.01
C ILE A 504 -21.53 -6.00 -32.34
N THR A 505 -22.16 -6.58 -33.35
CA THR A 505 -21.69 -6.52 -34.73
C THR A 505 -22.63 -5.64 -35.55
N LEU A 506 -22.14 -4.50 -36.03
CA LEU A 506 -22.92 -3.57 -36.85
C LEU A 506 -22.75 -3.92 -38.34
N PHE A 507 -23.84 -4.25 -39.03
CA PHE A 507 -23.80 -4.63 -40.46
C PHE A 507 -24.14 -3.46 -41.39
N GLY A 508 -24.97 -2.53 -40.95
CA GLY A 508 -25.48 -1.46 -41.81
C GLY A 508 -26.60 -0.67 -41.15
N GLY A 509 -27.32 0.11 -41.95
CA GLY A 509 -28.37 1.00 -41.48
C GLY A 509 -28.85 1.92 -42.58
N SER A 510 -29.48 3.03 -42.21
CA SER A 510 -29.82 4.12 -43.13
C SER A 510 -29.81 5.45 -42.38
N PHE A 511 -29.49 6.53 -43.09
CA PHE A 511 -29.49 7.89 -42.54
C PHE A 511 -30.20 8.86 -43.48
N HIS A 512 -30.65 9.98 -42.93
CA HIS A 512 -31.25 11.08 -43.67
C HIS A 512 -30.39 12.32 -43.50
N THR A 513 -30.02 12.98 -44.60
CA THR A 513 -29.03 14.07 -44.62
C THR A 513 -29.38 15.28 -43.76
N VAL A 514 -30.67 15.52 -43.50
CA VAL A 514 -31.16 16.69 -42.74
C VAL A 514 -31.70 16.33 -41.35
N GLU A 515 -32.12 15.07 -41.16
CA GLU A 515 -32.86 14.63 -39.96
C GLU A 515 -32.04 13.68 -39.07
N SER A 516 -30.91 13.18 -39.55
CA SER A 516 -30.00 12.35 -38.75
C SER A 516 -28.96 13.19 -38.02
N ASP A 517 -28.90 13.03 -36.71
CA ASP A 517 -27.88 13.58 -35.82
C ASP A 517 -27.27 12.48 -34.93
N ALA A 518 -26.13 12.78 -34.32
CA ALA A 518 -25.41 11.87 -33.44
C ALA A 518 -26.28 11.34 -32.28
N LEU A 519 -27.12 12.22 -31.70
CA LEU A 519 -28.01 11.87 -30.61
C LEU A 519 -29.11 10.88 -31.06
N SER A 520 -29.63 11.00 -32.29
CA SER A 520 -30.61 10.04 -32.82
C SER A 520 -30.02 8.65 -32.97
N PHE A 521 -28.77 8.53 -33.41
CA PHE A 521 -28.08 7.23 -33.50
C PHE A 521 -27.78 6.62 -32.14
N GLU A 522 -27.39 7.43 -31.15
CA GLU A 522 -27.20 6.95 -29.76
C GLU A 522 -28.52 6.45 -29.15
N LEU A 523 -29.62 7.19 -29.34
CA LEU A 523 -30.95 6.78 -28.86
C LEU A 523 -31.48 5.55 -29.60
N CYS A 524 -31.23 5.44 -30.91
CA CYS A 524 -31.58 4.28 -31.69
C CYS A 524 -30.85 3.02 -31.19
N ALA A 525 -29.56 3.12 -30.87
CA ALA A 525 -28.81 2.03 -30.25
C ALA A 525 -29.37 1.61 -28.87
N LYS A 526 -29.72 2.58 -28.01
CA LYS A 526 -30.35 2.29 -26.71
C LYS A 526 -31.71 1.58 -26.84
N ASN A 527 -32.54 2.00 -27.79
CA ASN A 527 -33.82 1.34 -28.06
C ASN A 527 -33.62 -0.06 -28.66
N GLY A 528 -32.71 -0.19 -29.61
CA GLY A 528 -32.38 -1.47 -30.24
C GLY A 528 -31.85 -2.47 -29.22
N PHE A 529 -31.00 -2.03 -28.29
CA PHE A 529 -30.57 -2.85 -27.17
C PHE A 529 -31.76 -3.36 -26.35
N ARG A 530 -32.66 -2.47 -25.90
CA ARG A 530 -33.83 -2.85 -25.09
C ARG A 530 -34.73 -3.89 -25.76
N GLU A 531 -34.94 -3.79 -27.07
CA GLU A 531 -35.79 -4.72 -27.83
C GLU A 531 -35.10 -6.05 -28.17
N ALA A 532 -33.78 -6.03 -28.38
CA ALA A 532 -33.02 -7.20 -28.82
C ALA A 532 -32.50 -8.04 -27.65
N VAL A 533 -32.13 -7.42 -26.53
CA VAL A 533 -31.41 -8.07 -25.43
C VAL A 533 -32.24 -9.17 -24.73
N TYR A 534 -33.56 -9.02 -24.62
CA TYR A 534 -34.42 -10.07 -24.05
C TYR A 534 -34.46 -11.34 -24.91
N LYS A 535 -34.31 -11.19 -26.23
CA LYS A 535 -34.28 -12.31 -27.18
C LYS A 535 -32.96 -13.08 -27.12
N ALA A 536 -31.89 -12.44 -26.60
CA ALA A 536 -30.57 -13.02 -26.44
C ALA A 536 -30.42 -13.95 -25.22
N LYS A 537 -31.55 -14.30 -24.58
CA LYS A 537 -31.66 -15.22 -23.44
C LYS A 537 -30.67 -14.85 -22.31
N PRO A 538 -30.87 -13.69 -21.68
CA PRO A 538 -30.01 -13.25 -20.58
C PRO A 538 -30.09 -14.22 -19.39
N ILE A 539 -28.98 -14.38 -18.68
CA ILE A 539 -28.86 -15.14 -17.44
C ILE A 539 -28.22 -14.26 -16.36
N ILE A 540 -28.49 -14.56 -15.09
CA ILE A 540 -27.84 -13.89 -13.96
C ILE A 540 -26.58 -14.68 -13.58
N LEU A 541 -25.51 -13.95 -13.31
CA LEU A 541 -24.23 -14.45 -12.84
C LEU A 541 -24.00 -14.03 -11.38
N GLU A 542 -23.46 -14.94 -10.58
CA GLU A 542 -23.00 -14.68 -9.21
C GLU A 542 -21.47 -14.75 -9.12
N PRO A 543 -20.84 -13.96 -8.24
CA PRO A 543 -19.41 -14.04 -8.01
C PRO A 543 -19.05 -15.28 -7.18
N ILE A 544 -18.09 -16.04 -7.69
CA ILE A 544 -17.51 -17.22 -7.06
C ILE A 544 -16.18 -16.84 -6.42
N MET A 545 -16.04 -17.20 -5.14
CA MET A 545 -14.85 -16.97 -4.34
C MET A 545 -14.03 -18.25 -4.28
N LEU A 546 -12.71 -18.15 -4.47
CA LEU A 546 -11.76 -19.19 -4.07
C LEU A 546 -11.51 -19.04 -2.57
N ILE A 547 -11.76 -20.10 -1.81
CA ILE A 547 -11.57 -20.13 -0.37
C ILE A 547 -10.49 -21.14 0.00
N GLU A 548 -9.64 -20.79 0.96
CA GLU A 548 -8.70 -21.71 1.61
C GLU A 548 -9.01 -21.73 3.10
N ILE A 549 -9.43 -22.88 3.62
CA ILE A 549 -9.73 -23.07 5.05
C ILE A 549 -8.61 -23.88 5.69
N LEU A 550 -8.07 -23.38 6.80
CA LEU A 550 -7.15 -24.11 7.65
C LEU A 550 -7.88 -24.56 8.91
N THR A 551 -7.87 -25.86 9.20
CA THR A 551 -8.59 -26.42 10.35
C THR A 551 -7.88 -27.64 10.94
N PRO A 552 -7.96 -27.89 12.26
CA PRO A 552 -7.57 -29.16 12.84
C PRO A 552 -8.38 -30.34 12.25
N GLU A 553 -7.74 -31.50 12.11
CA GLU A 553 -8.33 -32.72 11.54
C GLU A 553 -9.68 -33.12 12.17
N GLN A 554 -9.83 -32.88 13.48
CA GLN A 554 -11.04 -33.22 14.23
C GLN A 554 -12.32 -32.49 13.75
N PHE A 555 -12.20 -31.31 13.14
CA PHE A 555 -13.35 -30.52 12.65
C PHE A 555 -13.51 -30.56 11.13
N PHE A 556 -12.58 -31.23 10.44
CA PHE A 556 -12.51 -31.21 8.99
C PHE A 556 -13.79 -31.72 8.32
N VAL A 557 -14.33 -32.83 8.83
CA VAL A 557 -15.53 -33.46 8.27
C VAL A 557 -16.76 -32.55 8.42
N ASP A 558 -16.93 -31.90 9.57
CA ASP A 558 -18.06 -31.02 9.82
C ASP A 558 -18.00 -29.75 8.94
N ILE A 559 -16.81 -29.20 8.75
CA ILE A 559 -16.58 -28.05 7.84
C ILE A 559 -16.88 -28.44 6.39
N LEU A 560 -16.43 -29.62 5.96
CA LEU A 560 -16.70 -30.13 4.61
C LEU A 560 -18.21 -30.33 4.37
N VAL A 561 -18.95 -30.82 5.36
CA VAL A 561 -20.40 -30.98 5.27
C VAL A 561 -21.10 -29.61 5.16
N ASP A 562 -20.67 -28.61 5.93
CA ASP A 562 -21.26 -27.27 5.85
C ASP A 562 -20.97 -26.60 4.49
N LEU A 563 -19.75 -26.70 3.99
CA LEU A 563 -19.40 -26.16 2.66
C LEU A 563 -20.20 -26.80 1.53
N ASN A 564 -20.42 -28.11 1.58
CA ASN A 564 -21.26 -28.80 0.59
C ASN A 564 -22.71 -28.27 0.60
N ARG A 565 -23.24 -27.89 1.76
CA ARG A 565 -24.56 -27.23 1.85
C ARG A 565 -24.56 -25.85 1.20
N ARG A 566 -23.41 -25.18 1.17
CA ARG A 566 -23.17 -23.85 0.58
C ARG A 566 -22.77 -23.91 -0.90
N ARG A 567 -23.09 -25.00 -1.60
CA ARG A 567 -22.82 -25.16 -3.04
C ARG A 567 -21.33 -25.03 -3.37
N CYS A 568 -20.44 -25.48 -2.49
CA CYS A 568 -19.01 -25.46 -2.77
C CYS A 568 -18.65 -26.44 -3.89
N MET A 569 -17.67 -26.07 -4.71
CA MET A 569 -16.94 -26.99 -5.58
C MET A 569 -15.53 -27.16 -5.04
N LEU A 570 -15.25 -28.35 -4.49
CA LEU A 570 -13.96 -28.66 -3.87
C LEU A 570 -12.86 -28.73 -4.94
N GLN A 571 -11.77 -27.99 -4.72
CA GLN A 571 -10.60 -27.99 -5.61
C GLN A 571 -9.56 -29.01 -5.13
N GLY A 572 -9.28 -29.04 -3.83
CA GLY A 572 -8.23 -29.88 -3.26
C GLY A 572 -8.23 -29.93 -1.74
N MET A 573 -7.51 -30.92 -1.21
CA MET A 573 -7.29 -31.13 0.20
C MET A 573 -5.79 -31.40 0.41
N ASP A 574 -5.15 -30.61 1.27
CA ASP A 574 -3.73 -30.73 1.60
C ASP A 574 -3.54 -30.80 3.12
N LYS A 575 -2.44 -31.38 3.57
CA LYS A 575 -2.04 -31.37 4.99
C LYS A 575 -0.83 -30.46 5.19
N ARG A 576 -0.92 -29.49 6.11
CA ARG A 576 0.20 -28.63 6.52
C ARG A 576 0.35 -28.67 8.05
N ASN A 577 1.45 -29.25 8.54
CA ASN A 577 1.87 -29.19 9.96
C ASN A 577 0.74 -29.49 10.98
N ASN A 578 0.08 -30.65 10.85
CA ASN A 578 -1.07 -31.10 11.68
C ASN A 578 -2.38 -30.32 11.51
N LEU A 579 -2.49 -29.47 10.49
CA LEU A 579 -3.74 -28.85 10.05
C LEU A 579 -4.12 -29.39 8.67
N GLU A 580 -5.42 -29.58 8.45
CA GLU A 580 -6.01 -29.83 7.15
C GLU A 580 -6.25 -28.49 6.46
N VAL A 581 -5.85 -28.41 5.19
CA VAL A 581 -6.09 -27.28 4.31
C VAL A 581 -7.12 -27.71 3.27
N LEU A 582 -8.22 -26.99 3.20
CA LEU A 582 -9.32 -27.26 2.29
C LEU A 582 -9.47 -26.09 1.32
N THR A 583 -9.31 -26.37 0.03
CA THR A 583 -9.47 -25.35 -1.01
C THR A 583 -10.73 -25.63 -1.83
N ALA A 584 -11.61 -24.64 -1.95
CA ALA A 584 -12.88 -24.77 -2.65
C ALA A 584 -13.33 -23.47 -3.31
N TYR A 585 -14.15 -23.59 -4.34
CA TYR A 585 -14.91 -22.48 -4.91
C TYR A 585 -16.27 -22.40 -4.24
N VAL A 586 -16.66 -21.23 -3.75
CA VAL A 586 -17.95 -21.02 -3.07
C VAL A 586 -18.59 -19.71 -3.52
N PRO A 587 -19.90 -19.69 -3.81
CA PRO A 587 -20.59 -18.45 -4.13
C PRO A 587 -20.56 -17.44 -2.98
N LEU A 588 -20.25 -16.17 -3.27
CA LEU A 588 -20.12 -15.13 -2.25
C LEU A 588 -21.39 -14.97 -1.41
N ASN A 589 -22.57 -15.12 -2.03
CA ASN A 589 -23.86 -15.03 -1.35
C ASN A 589 -24.02 -16.04 -0.20
N GLU A 590 -23.40 -17.21 -0.32
CA GLU A 590 -23.43 -18.26 0.71
C GLU A 590 -22.39 -18.01 1.82
N MET A 591 -21.50 -17.03 1.65
CA MET A 591 -20.35 -16.78 2.52
C MET A 591 -20.50 -15.58 3.45
N LEU A 592 -21.54 -14.76 3.27
CA LEU A 592 -21.72 -13.48 3.99
C LEU A 592 -21.70 -13.65 5.53
N ASP A 593 -22.22 -14.77 6.06
CA ASP A 593 -22.23 -15.10 7.49
C ASP A 593 -21.35 -16.32 7.84
N TYR A 594 -20.46 -16.74 6.94
CA TYR A 594 -19.75 -18.02 7.10
C TYR A 594 -18.81 -18.02 8.30
N LEU A 595 -18.14 -16.90 8.59
CA LEU A 595 -17.20 -16.79 9.71
C LEU A 595 -17.81 -17.20 11.06
N LYS A 596 -19.06 -16.82 11.33
CA LYS A 596 -19.78 -17.20 12.56
C LYS A 596 -20.03 -18.71 12.62
N THR A 597 -20.46 -19.27 11.48
CA THR A 597 -20.76 -20.70 11.35
C THR A 597 -19.48 -21.52 11.49
N LEU A 598 -18.40 -21.13 10.80
CA LEU A 598 -17.10 -21.77 10.86
C LEU A 598 -16.57 -21.81 12.30
N HIS A 599 -16.60 -20.69 13.02
CA HIS A 599 -16.16 -20.66 14.40
C HIS A 599 -17.01 -21.51 15.34
N SER A 600 -18.33 -21.56 15.11
CA SER A 600 -19.21 -22.43 15.89
C SER A 600 -18.91 -23.91 15.67
N ILE A 601 -18.55 -24.29 14.45
CA ILE A 601 -18.19 -25.68 14.10
C ILE A 601 -16.79 -26.02 14.63
N SER A 602 -15.84 -25.10 14.47
CA SER A 602 -14.41 -25.34 14.76
C SER A 602 -13.98 -24.94 16.17
N GLU A 603 -14.91 -24.54 17.04
CA GLU A 603 -14.61 -23.92 18.34
C GLU A 603 -13.55 -22.80 18.24
N TYR A 604 -13.70 -21.93 17.23
CA TYR A 604 -12.75 -20.84 16.94
C TYR A 604 -11.32 -21.26 16.55
N ARG A 605 -11.07 -22.54 16.20
CA ARG A 605 -9.75 -23.06 15.80
C ARG A 605 -9.53 -23.19 14.29
N ALA A 606 -10.53 -22.88 13.46
CA ALA A 606 -10.37 -22.78 12.03
C ALA A 606 -10.33 -21.32 11.56
N SER A 607 -9.61 -21.07 10.48
CA SER A 607 -9.57 -19.79 9.77
C SER A 607 -9.79 -20.03 8.28
N TYR A 608 -10.27 -19.01 7.58
CA TYR A 608 -10.38 -19.07 6.12
C TYR A 608 -9.92 -17.76 5.49
N THR A 609 -9.37 -17.87 4.29
CA THR A 609 -9.10 -16.74 3.39
C THR A 609 -9.98 -16.86 2.16
N THR A 610 -10.29 -15.71 1.54
CA THR A 610 -11.13 -15.66 0.34
C THR A 610 -10.53 -14.74 -0.70
N GLN A 611 -10.59 -15.15 -1.96
CA GLN A 611 -10.19 -14.35 -3.10
C GLN A 611 -11.26 -14.45 -4.19
N PHE A 612 -11.56 -13.36 -4.89
CA PHE A 612 -12.42 -13.43 -6.07
C PHE A 612 -11.81 -14.35 -7.12
N SER A 613 -12.60 -15.26 -7.69
CA SER A 613 -12.16 -16.14 -8.76
C SER A 613 -12.76 -15.74 -10.11
N HIS A 614 -14.07 -15.87 -10.27
CA HIS A 614 -14.78 -15.63 -11.52
C HIS A 614 -16.29 -15.49 -11.27
N TYR A 615 -17.04 -15.12 -12.31
CA TYR A 615 -18.50 -15.15 -12.31
C TYR A 615 -19.02 -16.47 -12.88
N GLU A 616 -20.07 -17.02 -12.28
CA GLU A 616 -20.72 -18.25 -12.74
C GLU A 616 -22.25 -18.07 -12.80
N SER A 617 -22.92 -18.82 -13.66
CA SER A 617 -24.38 -18.76 -13.80
C SER A 617 -25.11 -19.18 -12.53
N VAL A 618 -26.04 -18.36 -12.07
CA VAL A 618 -26.88 -18.65 -10.91
C VAL A 618 -27.83 -19.81 -11.23
N PRO A 619 -27.98 -20.81 -10.33
CA PRO A 619 -28.99 -21.85 -10.47
C PRO A 619 -30.41 -21.28 -10.64
N GLN A 620 -31.22 -21.88 -11.52
CA GLN A 620 -32.55 -21.36 -11.88
C GLN A 620 -33.49 -21.13 -10.69
N ILE A 621 -33.34 -21.91 -9.61
CA ILE A 621 -34.15 -21.76 -8.39
C ILE A 621 -33.82 -20.42 -7.72
N ILE A 622 -32.54 -20.16 -7.47
CA ILE A 622 -32.04 -18.91 -6.84
C ILE A 622 -32.33 -17.71 -7.76
N GLN A 623 -32.19 -17.88 -9.08
CA GLN A 623 -32.50 -16.84 -10.05
C GLN A 623 -33.94 -16.35 -9.95
N LYS A 624 -34.91 -17.27 -9.76
CA LYS A 624 -36.32 -16.91 -9.55
C LYS A 624 -36.53 -16.16 -8.24
N ASP A 625 -35.84 -16.55 -7.18
CA ASP A 625 -35.93 -15.92 -5.86
C ASP A 625 -35.37 -14.48 -5.89
N ILE A 626 -34.24 -14.25 -6.56
CA ILE A 626 -33.66 -12.92 -6.79
C ILE A 626 -34.68 -12.03 -7.52
N LEU A 627 -35.25 -12.52 -8.63
CA LEU A 627 -36.25 -11.78 -9.40
C LEU A 627 -37.54 -11.50 -8.61
N ALA A 628 -37.94 -12.41 -7.72
CA ALA A 628 -39.11 -12.22 -6.84
C ALA A 628 -38.87 -11.12 -5.80
N LYS A 629 -37.69 -11.10 -5.15
CA LYS A 629 -37.28 -10.07 -4.18
C LYS A 629 -37.21 -8.67 -4.81
N LEU A 630 -36.71 -8.56 -6.03
CA LEU A 630 -36.65 -7.27 -6.75
C LEU A 630 -38.05 -6.76 -7.14
N LYS A 631 -38.98 -7.66 -7.49
CA LYS A 631 -40.38 -7.32 -7.77
C LYS A 631 -41.17 -6.89 -6.53
N SER A 632 -40.83 -7.38 -5.34
CA SER A 632 -41.45 -6.91 -4.09
C SER A 632 -40.95 -5.53 -3.70
N ASN A 633 -39.64 -5.25 -3.81
CA ASN A 633 -39.06 -3.96 -3.44
C ASN A 633 -39.52 -2.82 -4.37
N SER A 634 -39.67 -3.09 -5.67
CA SER A 634 -40.19 -2.10 -6.65
C SER A 634 -41.67 -1.75 -6.46
N ARG A 635 -42.45 -2.56 -5.73
CA ARG A 635 -43.85 -2.24 -5.36
C ARG A 635 -43.98 -1.43 -4.07
N ILE A 636 -42.94 -1.39 -3.23
CA ILE A 636 -42.93 -0.64 -1.97
C ILE A 636 -42.49 0.82 -2.20
N ASN A 637 -41.73 1.07 -3.27
CA ASN A 637 -41.22 2.40 -3.64
C ASN A 637 -42.05 3.12 -4.73
N ASN A 638 -43.24 2.61 -5.07
CA ASN A 638 -44.23 3.31 -5.91
C ASN A 638 -45.44 3.74 -5.07
#